data_AF-A0A918HDZ2-F1
#
_entry.id   AF-A0A918HDZ2-F1
#
_cell.length_a   1.000
_cell.length_b   1.000
_cell.length_c   1.000
_cell.angle_alpha   90.00
_cell.angle_beta   90.00
_cell.angle_gamma   90.00
#
_symmetry.space_group_name_H-M   'P 1'
#
loop_
_entity.id
_entity.type
_entity.pdbx_description
1 polymer ?
#
loop_
_entity_poly.entity_id
_entity_poly.type
_entity_poly.pdbx_seq_one_letter_code
_entity_poly.pdbx_strand_id
1 'polypeptide(L)'
;MARGTANFDGEALRTARLTRRVDGQLLSAEAVARRLGTSKSRVLAYENNTSKPDPRRIAQLSELFDIPARELRLKRALADIHGLRCQSGLTAAEAAARVGISRSGYANIERHALLPVRDDGTVRMSLARTFGVTPAVIDRALLRHPAAIARQNELAEQLGTVFERAHRKHSPAVIDLTDPLLQHIAPLLQRPAKVACRLVSAELDTYRDLLRDHARMKVDEAFAQTESAATRARSRRIRLESLIDGAAPTTAKNLSRFLSEAMNVRQWRLMVALANAGLDGIALSSTSRYAPSEDLTVLQIRQYATVLQRGDQTYATPTENGLITVRNNYARYGRLYPRVPAPTLSHYWEQRRRPSIVMRRAGRPAPETT
;
A
#
# COMPACT_ATOMS: atom_id res chain seq x y z
N MET A 1 -17.39 29.26 -7.18
CA MET A 1 -17.40 29.37 -5.70
C MET A 1 -17.49 27.98 -5.08
N ALA A 2 -16.36 27.37 -4.71
CA ALA A 2 -16.35 26.15 -3.90
C ALA A 2 -16.01 26.54 -2.45
N ARG A 3 -17.03 26.56 -1.58
CA ARG A 3 -16.88 26.82 -0.13
C ARG A 3 -16.12 25.64 0.50
N GLY A 4 -15.26 25.92 1.49
CA GLY A 4 -14.21 25.02 1.98
C GLY A 4 -14.67 23.57 2.25
N THR A 5 -13.97 22.61 1.65
CA THR A 5 -14.26 21.16 1.74
C THR A 5 -13.37 20.45 2.77
N ALA A 6 -12.71 21.17 3.67
CA ALA A 6 -11.87 20.59 4.69
C ALA A 6 -12.71 20.13 5.91
N ASN A 7 -12.40 18.97 6.49
CA ASN A 7 -12.90 18.59 7.81
C ASN A 7 -12.17 19.43 8.86
N PHE A 8 -12.66 20.64 9.08
CA PHE A 8 -12.17 21.62 10.04
C PHE A 8 -13.02 21.57 11.31
N ASP A 9 -12.38 21.76 12.47
CA ASP A 9 -13.02 21.82 13.77
C ASP A 9 -12.97 23.25 14.31
N GLY A 10 -14.09 23.96 14.17
CA GLY A 10 -14.26 25.33 14.67
C GLY A 10 -14.11 25.44 16.19
N GLU A 11 -14.47 24.41 16.94
CA GLU A 11 -14.33 24.39 18.39
C GLU A 11 -12.85 24.28 18.80
N ALA A 12 -12.07 23.49 18.06
CA ALA A 12 -10.63 23.43 18.24
C ALA A 12 -9.97 24.78 17.97
N LEU A 13 -10.39 25.50 16.91
CA LEU A 13 -9.91 26.87 16.66
C LEU A 13 -10.29 27.83 17.80
N ARG A 14 -11.55 27.78 18.26
CA ARG A 14 -12.02 28.62 19.37
C ARG A 14 -11.22 28.35 20.63
N THR A 15 -10.99 27.08 20.94
CA THR A 15 -10.17 26.64 22.08
C THR A 15 -8.72 27.13 21.94
N ALA A 16 -8.10 26.95 20.77
CA ALA A 16 -6.75 27.45 20.51
C ALA A 16 -6.67 28.97 20.73
N ARG A 17 -7.63 29.73 20.19
CA ARG A 17 -7.69 31.18 20.38
C ARG A 17 -7.83 31.60 21.85
N LEU A 18 -8.63 30.88 22.62
CA LEU A 18 -8.89 31.21 24.03
C LEU A 18 -7.78 30.74 24.99
N THR A 19 -6.94 29.80 24.58
CA THR A 19 -5.97 29.15 25.48
C THR A 19 -4.51 29.39 25.08
N ARG A 20 -4.22 29.64 23.81
CA ARG A 20 -2.84 29.84 23.31
C ARG A 20 -2.51 31.32 23.25
N ARG A 21 -1.41 31.70 23.90
CA ARG A 21 -0.84 33.04 23.81
C ARG A 21 0.02 33.15 22.55
N VAL A 22 -0.20 34.21 21.78
CA VAL A 22 0.62 34.59 20.63
C VAL A 22 1.28 35.91 21.00
N ASP A 23 2.61 35.97 20.96
CA ASP A 23 3.39 37.12 21.43
C ASP A 23 3.05 37.55 22.88
N GLY A 24 2.84 36.55 23.75
CA GLY A 24 2.54 36.77 25.16
C GLY A 24 1.09 37.14 25.49
N GLN A 25 0.21 37.30 24.50
CA GLN A 25 -1.19 37.71 24.70
C GLN A 25 -2.20 36.74 24.09
N LEU A 26 -3.40 36.65 24.67
CA LEU A 26 -4.52 35.92 24.06
C LEU A 26 -5.15 36.80 22.97
N LEU A 27 -5.35 36.22 21.78
CA LEU A 27 -5.88 36.99 20.66
C LEU A 27 -7.42 37.03 20.68
N SER A 28 -7.98 38.22 20.49
CA SER A 28 -9.40 38.37 20.16
C SER A 28 -9.66 37.88 18.72
N ALA A 29 -10.91 37.54 18.39
CA ALA A 29 -11.27 37.16 17.01
C ALA A 29 -10.94 38.26 15.98
N GLU A 30 -10.95 39.53 16.40
CA GLU A 30 -10.57 40.66 15.56
C GLU A 30 -9.06 40.76 15.35
N ALA A 31 -8.26 40.50 16.40
CA ALA A 31 -6.80 40.47 16.28
C ALA A 31 -6.34 39.32 15.36
N VAL A 32 -6.96 38.14 15.49
CA VAL A 32 -6.76 37.01 14.56
C VAL A 32 -7.10 37.43 13.14
N ALA A 33 -8.26 38.05 12.94
CA ALA A 33 -8.71 38.50 11.62
C ALA A 33 -7.72 39.49 10.97
N ARG A 34 -7.19 40.44 11.76
CA ARG A 34 -6.19 41.42 11.32
C ARG A 34 -4.90 40.75 10.86
N ARG A 35 -4.34 39.83 11.66
CA ARG A 35 -3.11 39.09 11.31
C ARG A 35 -3.26 38.23 10.07
N LEU A 36 -4.45 37.66 9.88
CA LEU A 36 -4.76 36.81 8.74
C LEU A 36 -5.21 37.60 7.50
N GLY A 37 -5.42 38.92 7.59
CA GLY A 37 -5.99 39.69 6.48
C GLY A 37 -7.39 39.23 6.10
N THR A 38 -8.27 39.01 7.08
CA THR A 38 -9.68 38.61 6.90
C THR A 38 -10.60 39.43 7.81
N SER A 39 -11.92 39.27 7.70
CA SER A 39 -12.89 39.90 8.60
C SER A 39 -13.09 39.12 9.91
N LYS A 40 -13.41 39.83 10.99
CA LYS A 40 -13.81 39.25 12.29
C LYS A 40 -14.96 38.27 12.16
N SER A 41 -15.98 38.65 11.38
CA SER A 41 -17.16 37.81 11.12
C SER A 41 -16.78 36.46 10.49
N ARG A 42 -15.76 36.43 9.63
CA ARG A 42 -15.28 35.20 8.99
C ARG A 42 -14.54 34.28 9.95
N VAL A 43 -13.75 34.83 10.87
CA VAL A 43 -13.11 34.05 11.94
C VAL A 43 -14.18 33.42 12.85
N LEU A 44 -15.18 34.20 13.28
CA LEU A 44 -16.30 33.68 14.07
C LEU A 44 -17.11 32.62 13.31
N ALA A 45 -17.28 32.78 11.99
CA ALA A 45 -17.93 31.78 11.15
C ALA A 45 -17.13 30.46 11.10
N TYR A 46 -15.80 30.52 11.11
CA TYR A 46 -14.96 29.33 11.24
C TYR A 46 -15.13 28.68 12.61
N GLU A 47 -15.08 29.45 13.69
CA GLU A 47 -15.24 28.96 15.07
C GLU A 47 -16.61 28.30 15.30
N ASN A 48 -17.67 28.86 14.71
CA ASN A 48 -19.03 28.35 14.82
C ASN A 48 -19.34 27.26 13.78
N ASN A 49 -18.35 26.80 13.01
CA ASN A 49 -18.52 25.82 11.93
C ASN A 49 -19.53 26.22 10.83
N THR A 50 -19.94 27.50 10.74
CA THR A 50 -20.85 27.98 9.69
C THR A 50 -20.12 28.24 8.37
N SER A 51 -18.80 28.37 8.41
CA SER A 51 -17.93 28.42 7.24
C SER A 51 -16.69 27.55 7.46
N LYS A 52 -16.11 27.04 6.37
CA LYS A 52 -14.91 26.20 6.40
C LYS A 52 -13.74 26.93 5.73
N PRO A 53 -12.59 27.08 6.41
CA PRO A 53 -11.40 27.67 5.81
C PRO A 53 -10.86 26.77 4.68
N ASP A 54 -10.20 27.39 3.70
CA ASP A 54 -9.42 26.66 2.70
C ASP A 54 -8.10 26.11 3.30
N PRO A 55 -7.42 25.16 2.65
CA PRO A 55 -6.20 24.55 3.20
C PRO A 55 -5.07 25.54 3.52
N ARG A 56 -4.88 26.57 2.69
CA ARG A 56 -3.86 27.60 2.94
C ARG A 56 -4.21 28.40 4.20
N ARG A 57 -5.48 28.71 4.39
CA ARG A 57 -5.97 29.38 5.60
C ARG A 57 -5.81 28.53 6.85
N ILE A 58 -6.00 27.21 6.76
CA ILE A 58 -5.72 26.29 7.87
C ILE A 58 -4.24 26.31 8.25
N ALA A 59 -3.34 26.31 7.26
CA ALA A 59 -1.90 26.42 7.52
C ALA A 59 -1.52 27.72 8.23
N GLN A 60 -2.08 28.86 7.79
CA GLN A 60 -1.87 30.15 8.46
C GLN A 60 -2.40 30.18 9.90
N LEU A 61 -3.55 29.54 10.15
CA LEU A 61 -4.10 29.41 11.51
C LEU A 61 -3.20 28.52 12.39
N SER A 62 -2.70 27.42 11.83
CA SER A 62 -1.77 26.50 12.48
C SER A 62 -0.47 27.20 12.88
N GLU A 63 0.11 27.97 11.96
CA GLU A 63 1.31 28.78 12.20
C GLU A 63 1.06 29.87 13.24
N LEU A 64 -0.06 30.60 13.12
CA LEU A 64 -0.39 31.69 14.04
C LEU A 64 -0.48 31.25 15.50
N PHE A 65 -1.02 30.06 15.76
CA PHE A 65 -1.22 29.54 17.11
C PHE A 65 -0.14 28.53 17.56
N ASP A 66 0.87 28.30 16.73
CA ASP A 66 1.90 27.26 16.94
C ASP A 66 1.29 25.90 17.32
N ILE A 67 0.25 25.49 16.58
CA ILE A 67 -0.39 24.19 16.75
C ILE A 67 -0.31 23.40 15.44
N PRO A 68 -0.08 22.08 15.48
CA PRO A 68 -0.16 21.26 14.29
C PRO A 68 -1.55 21.36 13.62
N ALA A 69 -1.60 21.56 12.30
CA ALA A 69 -2.86 21.67 11.54
C ALA A 69 -3.83 20.49 11.73
N ARG A 70 -3.34 19.32 12.16
CA ARG A 70 -4.18 18.16 12.54
C ARG A 70 -5.06 18.40 13.75
N GLU A 71 -4.68 19.31 14.66
CA GLU A 71 -5.44 19.64 15.86
C GLU A 71 -6.67 20.49 15.54
N LEU A 72 -6.65 21.20 14.40
CA LEU A 72 -7.77 22.00 13.90
C LEU A 72 -8.80 21.17 13.10
N ARG A 73 -8.82 19.85 13.28
CA ARG A 73 -9.70 18.92 12.54
C ARG A 73 -10.50 18.03 13.47
N LEU A 74 -11.66 17.60 12.98
CA LEU A 74 -12.51 16.65 13.69
C LEU A 74 -11.75 15.34 13.94
N LYS A 75 -11.58 14.97 15.22
CA LYS A 75 -10.80 13.79 15.66
C LYS A 75 -11.23 12.45 15.05
N ARG A 76 -12.44 12.35 14.49
CA ARG A 76 -13.05 11.12 13.96
C ARG A 76 -12.92 10.93 12.44
N ALA A 77 -12.37 11.88 11.70
CA ALA A 77 -12.19 11.68 10.25
C ALA A 77 -11.08 10.64 10.02
N LEU A 78 -11.43 9.48 9.44
CA LEU A 78 -10.42 8.58 8.88
C LEU A 78 -9.55 9.40 7.93
N ALA A 79 -8.22 9.26 8.05
CA ALA A 79 -7.29 9.95 7.19
C ALA A 79 -7.38 9.39 5.76
N ASP A 80 -8.30 9.94 4.96
CA ASP A 80 -8.31 9.80 3.52
C ASP A 80 -7.23 10.69 2.89
N ILE A 81 -6.91 10.48 1.61
CA ILE A 81 -5.85 11.25 0.93
C ILE A 81 -6.18 12.75 0.89
N HIS A 82 -7.45 13.10 0.60
CA HIS A 82 -7.93 14.49 0.63
C HIS A 82 -7.71 15.14 2.00
N GLY A 83 -8.04 14.41 3.06
CA GLY A 83 -7.80 14.84 4.42
C GLY A 83 -6.32 15.04 4.71
N LEU A 84 -5.47 14.07 4.39
CA LEU A 84 -4.02 14.19 4.60
C LEU A 84 -3.46 15.42 3.88
N ARG A 85 -3.88 15.66 2.64
CA ARG A 85 -3.50 16.86 1.90
C ARG A 85 -3.91 18.15 2.61
N CYS A 86 -5.16 18.23 3.07
CA CYS A 86 -5.68 19.41 3.75
C CYS A 86 -4.93 19.67 5.07
N GLN A 87 -4.54 18.62 5.79
CA GLN A 87 -3.71 18.72 6.99
C GLN A 87 -2.32 19.29 6.68
N SER A 88 -1.77 18.99 5.51
CA SER A 88 -0.49 19.57 5.07
C SER A 88 -0.63 20.98 4.50
N GLY A 89 -1.83 21.57 4.51
CA GLY A 89 -2.07 22.92 4.00
C GLY A 89 -1.98 23.04 2.47
N LEU A 90 -2.01 21.93 1.75
CA LEU A 90 -1.75 21.91 0.31
C LEU A 90 -3.05 21.97 -0.50
N THR A 91 -3.01 22.72 -1.59
CA THR A 91 -3.97 22.57 -2.69
C THR A 91 -3.68 21.30 -3.49
N ALA A 92 -4.68 20.81 -4.23
CA ALA A 92 -4.49 19.61 -5.07
C ALA A 92 -3.41 19.81 -6.15
N ALA A 93 -3.25 21.04 -6.67
CA ALA A 93 -2.21 21.37 -7.64
C ALA A 93 -0.81 21.34 -7.02
N GLU A 94 -0.63 21.92 -5.83
CA GLU A 94 0.64 21.88 -5.10
C GLU A 94 1.02 20.46 -4.69
N ALA A 95 0.06 19.67 -4.21
CA ALA A 95 0.29 18.27 -3.85
C ALA A 95 0.69 17.44 -5.08
N ALA A 96 0.00 17.59 -6.22
CA ALA A 96 0.36 16.92 -7.47
C ALA A 96 1.79 17.27 -7.91
N ALA A 97 2.15 18.56 -7.88
CA ALA A 97 3.49 19.03 -8.23
C ALA A 97 4.58 18.46 -7.30
N ARG A 98 4.35 18.45 -5.98
CA ARG A 98 5.30 17.89 -4.99
C ARG A 98 5.47 16.37 -5.11
N VAL A 99 4.39 15.67 -5.45
CA VAL A 99 4.41 14.20 -5.66
C VAL A 99 5.08 13.85 -6.99
N GLY A 100 5.11 14.77 -7.96
CA GLY A 100 5.66 14.55 -9.29
C GLY A 100 4.66 13.89 -10.26
N ILE A 101 3.36 14.14 -10.10
CA ILE A 101 2.32 13.59 -10.97
C ILE A 101 1.41 14.68 -11.54
N SER A 102 0.67 14.35 -12.61
CA SER A 102 -0.31 15.27 -13.17
C SER A 102 -1.45 15.57 -12.19
N ARG A 103 -2.06 16.76 -12.33
CA ARG A 103 -3.22 17.16 -11.52
C ARG A 103 -4.40 16.19 -11.68
N SER A 104 -4.61 15.65 -12.88
CA SER A 104 -5.65 14.64 -13.15
C SER A 104 -5.32 13.31 -12.46
N GLY A 105 -4.06 12.87 -12.50
CA GLY A 105 -3.59 11.68 -11.78
C GLY A 105 -3.80 11.82 -10.28
N TYR A 106 -3.45 12.97 -9.70
CA TYR A 106 -3.69 13.25 -8.29
C TYR A 106 -5.18 13.27 -7.94
N ALA A 107 -6.04 13.88 -8.79
CA ALA A 107 -7.48 13.87 -8.58
C ALA A 107 -8.07 12.45 -8.60
N ASN A 108 -7.55 11.55 -9.44
CA ASN A 108 -7.95 10.15 -9.46
C ASN A 108 -7.56 9.39 -8.18
N ILE A 109 -6.40 9.71 -7.59
CA ILE A 109 -6.00 9.18 -6.28
C ILE A 109 -7.00 9.61 -5.20
N GLU A 110 -7.36 10.90 -5.14
CA GLU A 110 -8.28 11.39 -4.12
C GLU A 110 -9.71 10.90 -4.26
N ARG A 111 -10.23 10.81 -5.50
CA ARG A 111 -11.64 10.45 -5.74
C ARG A 111 -11.88 8.94 -5.83
N HIS A 112 -10.88 8.20 -6.31
CA HIS A 112 -11.06 6.80 -6.68
C HIS A 112 -10.01 5.87 -6.07
N ALA A 113 -9.07 6.39 -5.26
CA ALA A 113 -7.92 5.63 -4.76
C ALA A 113 -7.19 4.88 -5.88
N LEU A 114 -7.03 5.55 -7.02
CA LEU A 114 -6.37 5.04 -8.21
C LEU A 114 -4.96 5.61 -8.33
N LEU A 115 -3.96 4.78 -8.05
CA LEU A 115 -2.57 5.12 -8.38
C LEU A 115 -2.37 5.10 -9.90
N PRO A 116 -1.42 5.89 -10.43
CA PRO A 116 -1.07 5.84 -11.85
C PRO A 116 -0.76 4.41 -12.30
N VAL A 117 -1.25 4.01 -13.48
CA VAL A 117 -1.06 2.65 -14.02
C VAL A 117 0.43 2.30 -14.18
N ARG A 118 1.26 3.31 -14.46
CA ARG A 118 2.72 3.21 -14.59
C ARG A 118 3.44 3.73 -13.34
N ASP A 119 2.88 3.51 -12.16
CA ASP A 119 3.58 3.77 -10.90
C ASP A 119 4.75 2.78 -10.77
N ASP A 120 5.94 3.32 -10.52
CA ASP A 120 7.14 2.56 -10.18
C ASP A 120 7.17 2.20 -8.68
N GLY A 121 6.10 2.53 -7.95
CA GLY A 121 5.93 2.32 -6.51
C GLY A 121 6.43 3.51 -5.68
N THR A 122 6.92 4.59 -6.32
CA THR A 122 7.37 5.79 -5.61
C THR A 122 6.24 6.72 -5.24
N VAL A 123 5.12 6.72 -5.97
CA VAL A 123 4.02 7.69 -5.75
C VAL A 123 3.52 7.64 -4.30
N ARG A 124 3.42 6.44 -3.72
CA ARG A 124 3.02 6.27 -2.30
C ARG A 124 4.06 6.83 -1.31
N MET A 125 5.35 6.68 -1.61
CA MET A 125 6.42 7.25 -0.79
C MET A 125 6.44 8.77 -0.91
N SER A 126 6.26 9.29 -2.13
CA SER A 126 6.18 10.72 -2.40
C SER A 126 4.96 11.35 -1.73
N LEU A 127 3.79 10.68 -1.72
CA LEU A 127 2.62 11.10 -0.94
C LEU A 127 2.92 11.12 0.56
N ALA A 128 3.51 10.05 1.10
CA ALA A 128 3.87 9.95 2.51
C ALA A 128 4.80 11.11 2.93
N ARG A 129 5.86 11.36 2.15
CA ARG A 129 6.80 12.48 2.33
C ARG A 129 6.10 13.83 2.21
N THR A 130 5.29 14.02 1.17
CA THR A 130 4.58 15.28 0.92
C THR A 130 3.63 15.63 2.07
N PHE A 131 3.01 14.64 2.69
CA PHE A 131 2.09 14.86 3.80
C PHE A 131 2.72 14.76 5.19
N GLY A 132 4.00 14.42 5.30
CA GLY A 132 4.67 14.22 6.59
C GLY A 132 4.10 13.04 7.39
N VAL A 133 3.69 11.96 6.71
CA VAL A 133 3.15 10.74 7.33
C VAL A 133 3.94 9.50 6.91
N THR A 134 3.70 8.39 7.58
CA THR A 134 4.34 7.12 7.19
C THR A 134 3.63 6.50 5.98
N PRO A 135 4.32 5.71 5.15
CA PRO A 135 3.71 4.95 4.06
C PRO A 135 2.50 4.12 4.45
N ALA A 136 2.53 3.50 5.63
CA ALA A 136 1.43 2.70 6.14
C ALA A 136 0.13 3.51 6.33
N VAL A 137 0.23 4.81 6.59
CA VAL A 137 -0.94 5.71 6.65
C VAL A 137 -1.52 5.93 5.26
N ILE A 138 -0.67 6.11 4.24
CA ILE A 138 -1.10 6.23 2.83
C ILE A 138 -1.76 4.93 2.36
N ASP A 139 -1.14 3.78 2.61
CA ASP A 139 -1.72 2.49 2.24
C ASP A 139 -3.08 2.26 2.90
N ARG A 140 -3.20 2.61 4.19
CA ARG A 140 -4.48 2.53 4.90
C ARG A 140 -5.52 3.48 4.31
N ALA A 141 -5.13 4.70 3.96
CA ALA A 141 -6.02 5.69 3.33
C ALA A 141 -6.55 5.19 1.98
N LEU A 142 -5.68 4.63 1.15
CA LEU A 142 -6.04 4.07 -0.16
C LEU A 142 -6.93 2.82 -0.02
N LEU A 143 -6.57 1.90 0.89
CA LEU A 143 -7.31 0.65 1.10
C LEU A 143 -8.70 0.87 1.73
N ARG A 144 -8.84 1.85 2.62
CA ARG A 144 -10.12 2.17 3.27
C ARG A 144 -10.97 3.17 2.49
N HIS A 145 -10.50 3.63 1.34
CA HIS A 145 -11.25 4.55 0.51
C HIS A 145 -12.56 3.89 0.03
N PRO A 146 -13.73 4.56 0.11
CA PRO A 146 -15.02 3.97 -0.28
C PRO A 146 -15.03 3.37 -1.69
N ALA A 147 -14.45 4.08 -2.68
CA ALA A 147 -14.34 3.58 -4.04
C ALA A 147 -13.41 2.35 -4.19
N ALA A 148 -12.38 2.21 -3.34
CA ALA A 148 -11.52 1.03 -3.35
C ALA A 148 -12.25 -0.17 -2.73
N ILE A 149 -13.00 0.04 -1.66
CA ILE A 149 -13.85 -0.98 -1.02
C ILE A 149 -14.92 -1.45 -2.00
N ALA A 150 -15.65 -0.54 -2.65
CA ALA A 150 -16.66 -0.87 -3.64
C ALA A 150 -16.08 -1.74 -4.77
N ARG A 151 -14.93 -1.32 -5.33
CA ARG A 151 -14.23 -2.08 -6.38
C ARG A 151 -13.77 -3.45 -5.92
N GLN A 152 -13.30 -3.59 -4.67
CA GLN A 152 -12.89 -4.86 -4.10
C GLN A 152 -14.09 -5.80 -3.89
N ASN A 153 -15.23 -5.27 -3.45
CA ASN A 153 -16.45 -6.04 -3.27
C ASN A 153 -16.98 -6.53 -4.63
N GLU A 154 -17.01 -5.66 -5.63
CA GLU A 154 -17.41 -6.02 -7.00
C GLU A 154 -16.47 -7.09 -7.57
N LEU A 155 -15.15 -6.92 -7.41
CA LEU A 155 -14.17 -7.92 -7.82
C LEU A 155 -14.38 -9.26 -7.09
N ALA A 156 -14.71 -9.24 -5.80
CA ALA A 156 -14.98 -10.44 -5.02
C ALA A 156 -16.24 -11.17 -5.53
N GLU A 157 -17.28 -10.45 -5.90
CA GLU A 157 -18.50 -11.02 -6.49
C GLU A 157 -18.20 -11.72 -7.83
N GLN A 158 -17.45 -11.05 -8.71
CA GLN A 158 -17.05 -11.64 -9.99
C GLN A 158 -16.15 -12.88 -9.81
N LEU A 159 -15.18 -12.81 -8.89
CA LEU A 159 -14.33 -13.95 -8.55
C LEU A 159 -15.12 -15.10 -7.89
N GLY A 160 -16.14 -14.79 -7.09
CA GLY A 160 -17.05 -15.79 -6.53
C GLY A 160 -17.74 -16.58 -7.64
N THR A 161 -18.27 -15.89 -8.66
CA THR A 161 -18.88 -16.53 -9.83
C THR A 161 -17.89 -17.43 -10.58
N VAL A 162 -16.64 -16.98 -10.74
CA VAL A 162 -15.57 -17.78 -11.34
C VAL A 162 -15.27 -19.04 -10.51
N PHE A 163 -15.13 -18.89 -9.20
CA PHE A 163 -14.79 -19.97 -8.28
C PHE A 163 -15.92 -21.00 -8.17
N GLU A 164 -17.18 -20.56 -8.20
CA GLU A 164 -18.34 -21.45 -8.24
C GLU A 164 -18.36 -22.35 -9.49
N ARG A 165 -17.79 -21.91 -10.62
CA ARG A 165 -17.63 -22.81 -11.77
C ARG A 165 -16.72 -24.00 -11.45
N ALA A 166 -15.74 -23.84 -10.56
CA ALA A 166 -14.84 -24.93 -10.15
C ALA A 166 -15.48 -25.93 -9.19
N HIS A 167 -16.57 -25.56 -8.49
CA HIS A 167 -17.36 -26.50 -7.70
C HIS A 167 -18.15 -27.49 -8.57
N ARG A 168 -18.51 -27.10 -9.79
CA ARG A 168 -19.32 -27.94 -10.68
C ARG A 168 -18.51 -29.12 -11.19
N LYS A 169 -18.86 -30.32 -10.72
CA LYS A 169 -18.25 -31.58 -11.20
C LYS A 169 -18.36 -31.68 -12.71
N HIS A 170 -17.30 -32.16 -13.35
CA HIS A 170 -17.20 -32.40 -14.79
C HIS A 170 -17.31 -31.15 -15.69
N SER A 171 -17.31 -29.94 -15.13
CA SER A 171 -17.24 -28.71 -15.90
C SER A 171 -15.85 -28.08 -15.78
N PRO A 172 -15.11 -27.91 -16.88
CA PRO A 172 -13.82 -27.24 -16.84
C PRO A 172 -14.04 -25.76 -16.50
N ALA A 173 -13.66 -25.35 -15.29
CA ALA A 173 -13.66 -23.94 -14.89
C ALA A 173 -12.49 -23.18 -15.55
N VAL A 174 -12.50 -23.03 -16.86
CA VAL A 174 -11.46 -22.28 -17.58
C VAL A 174 -11.92 -20.84 -17.77
N ILE A 175 -10.99 -19.90 -17.61
CA ILE A 175 -11.20 -18.50 -18.00
C ILE A 175 -10.28 -18.22 -19.17
N ASP A 176 -10.87 -17.82 -20.29
CA ASP A 176 -10.15 -17.37 -21.47
C ASP A 176 -10.27 -15.86 -21.67
N LEU A 177 -9.66 -15.33 -22.74
CA LEU A 177 -9.67 -13.89 -23.03
C LEU A 177 -11.03 -13.37 -23.51
N THR A 178 -11.91 -14.25 -23.97
CA THR A 178 -13.25 -13.93 -24.49
C THR A 178 -14.33 -14.05 -23.41
N ASP A 179 -14.02 -14.64 -22.26
CA ASP A 179 -14.94 -14.80 -21.14
C ASP A 179 -15.51 -13.45 -20.70
N PRO A 180 -16.84 -13.26 -20.71
CA PRO A 180 -17.48 -12.03 -20.26
C PRO A 180 -17.08 -11.64 -18.83
N LEU A 181 -16.92 -12.61 -17.91
CA LEU A 181 -16.51 -12.30 -16.53
C LEU A 181 -15.11 -11.67 -16.50
N LEU A 182 -14.19 -12.15 -17.35
CA LEU A 182 -12.85 -11.58 -17.43
C LEU A 182 -12.87 -10.14 -17.94
N GLN A 183 -13.74 -9.84 -18.90
CA GLN A 183 -13.90 -8.49 -19.44
C GLN A 183 -14.39 -7.50 -18.36
N HIS A 184 -15.15 -7.97 -17.37
CA HIS A 184 -15.53 -7.17 -16.20
C HIS A 184 -14.42 -7.10 -15.15
N ILE A 185 -13.71 -8.21 -14.90
CA ILE A 185 -12.62 -8.27 -13.90
C ILE A 185 -11.42 -7.40 -14.29
N ALA A 186 -11.05 -7.37 -15.57
CA ALA A 186 -9.83 -6.70 -16.04
C ALA A 186 -9.80 -5.18 -15.72
N PRO A 187 -10.88 -4.40 -15.97
CA PRO A 187 -10.99 -3.01 -15.53
C PRO A 187 -10.90 -2.83 -14.01
N LEU A 188 -11.49 -3.72 -13.21
CA LEU A 188 -11.44 -3.66 -11.74
C LEU A 188 -10.00 -3.83 -11.22
N LEU A 189 -9.24 -4.72 -11.86
CA LEU A 189 -7.80 -4.88 -11.60
C LEU A 189 -6.94 -3.77 -12.23
N GLN A 190 -7.53 -2.94 -13.11
CA GLN A 190 -6.82 -1.94 -13.93
C GLN A 190 -5.65 -2.54 -14.71
N ARG A 191 -5.88 -3.71 -15.31
CA ARG A 191 -4.86 -4.41 -16.10
C ARG A 191 -5.46 -4.87 -17.43
N PRO A 192 -4.64 -5.01 -18.49
CA PRO A 192 -5.09 -5.62 -19.73
C PRO A 192 -5.67 -7.01 -19.49
N ALA A 193 -6.69 -7.41 -20.26
CA ALA A 193 -7.36 -8.71 -20.12
C ALA A 193 -6.38 -9.90 -20.10
N LYS A 194 -5.32 -9.85 -20.92
CA LYS A 194 -4.26 -10.88 -20.94
C LYS A 194 -3.48 -11.02 -19.63
N VAL A 195 -3.28 -9.93 -18.90
CA VAL A 195 -2.65 -9.95 -17.57
C VAL A 195 -3.65 -10.43 -16.52
N ALA A 196 -4.86 -9.88 -16.55
CA ALA A 196 -5.94 -10.29 -15.65
C ALA A 196 -6.22 -11.80 -15.75
N CYS A 197 -6.33 -12.35 -16.96
CA CYS A 197 -6.54 -13.78 -17.22
C CYS A 197 -5.50 -14.62 -16.47
N ARG A 198 -4.20 -14.33 -16.68
CA ARG A 198 -3.11 -15.09 -16.06
C ARG A 198 -3.09 -15.00 -14.53
N LEU A 199 -3.48 -13.86 -13.96
CA LEU A 199 -3.58 -13.70 -12.51
C LEU A 199 -4.77 -14.47 -11.96
N VAL A 200 -5.95 -14.33 -12.56
CA VAL A 200 -7.17 -15.01 -12.11
C VAL A 200 -7.05 -16.52 -12.28
N SER A 201 -6.48 -17.01 -13.39
CA SER A 201 -6.23 -18.45 -13.58
C SER A 201 -5.31 -19.02 -12.48
N ALA A 202 -4.29 -18.27 -12.05
CA ALA A 202 -3.40 -18.73 -10.99
C ALA A 202 -4.09 -18.78 -9.61
N GLU A 203 -4.95 -17.82 -9.30
CA GLU A 203 -5.75 -17.84 -8.07
C GLU A 203 -6.83 -18.93 -8.15
N LEU A 204 -7.37 -19.22 -9.33
CA LEU A 204 -8.30 -20.33 -9.56
C LEU A 204 -7.62 -21.69 -9.38
N ASP A 205 -6.36 -21.86 -9.80
CA ASP A 205 -5.59 -23.07 -9.52
C ASP A 205 -5.36 -23.25 -8.02
N THR A 206 -5.03 -22.17 -7.31
CA THR A 206 -4.90 -22.19 -5.84
C THR A 206 -6.23 -22.58 -5.17
N TYR A 207 -7.36 -22.09 -5.70
CA TYR A 207 -8.68 -22.44 -5.21
C TYR A 207 -9.02 -23.92 -5.45
N ARG A 208 -8.67 -24.47 -6.62
CA ARG A 208 -8.82 -25.90 -6.91
C ARG A 208 -8.02 -26.76 -5.94
N ASP A 209 -6.84 -26.32 -5.54
CA ASP A 209 -6.03 -27.03 -4.54
C ASP A 209 -6.77 -27.13 -3.20
N LEU A 210 -7.44 -26.04 -2.77
CA LEU A 210 -8.28 -26.07 -1.57
C LEU A 210 -9.44 -27.07 -1.70
N LEU A 211 -10.11 -27.13 -2.86
CA LEU A 211 -11.19 -28.09 -3.12
C LEU A 211 -10.68 -29.54 -3.09
N ARG A 212 -9.49 -29.79 -3.67
CA ARG A 212 -8.85 -31.12 -3.67
C ARG A 212 -8.48 -31.55 -2.25
N ASP A 213 -7.86 -30.66 -1.48
CA ASP A 213 -7.51 -30.92 -0.08
C ASP A 213 -8.76 -31.15 0.77
N HIS A 214 -9.83 -30.38 0.55
CA HIS A 214 -11.09 -30.56 1.26
C HIS A 214 -11.73 -31.92 0.96
N ALA A 215 -11.77 -32.32 -0.31
CA ALA A 215 -12.25 -33.64 -0.73
C ALA A 215 -11.41 -34.76 -0.11
N ARG A 216 -10.08 -34.61 -0.09
CA ARG A 216 -9.17 -35.57 0.57
C ARG A 216 -9.46 -35.69 2.06
N MET A 217 -9.60 -34.58 2.79
CA MET A 217 -9.92 -34.62 4.23
C MET A 217 -11.27 -35.28 4.51
N LYS A 218 -12.25 -35.17 3.61
CA LYS A 218 -13.54 -35.87 3.73
C LYS A 218 -13.37 -37.39 3.60
N VAL A 219 -12.50 -37.85 2.70
CA VAL A 219 -12.16 -39.28 2.57
C VAL A 219 -11.39 -39.74 3.81
N ASP A 220 -10.37 -38.99 4.23
CA ASP A 220 -9.56 -39.33 5.41
C ASP A 220 -10.42 -39.39 6.69
N GLU A 221 -11.43 -38.53 6.84
CA GLU A 221 -12.42 -38.59 7.93
C GLU A 221 -13.27 -39.87 7.87
N ALA A 222 -13.77 -40.25 6.68
CA ALA A 222 -14.65 -41.40 6.50
C ALA A 222 -13.94 -42.75 6.68
N PHE A 223 -12.65 -42.83 6.35
CA PHE A 223 -11.85 -44.07 6.41
C PHE A 223 -10.83 -44.08 7.57
N ALA A 224 -10.96 -43.16 8.53
CA ALA A 224 -10.08 -43.09 9.68
C ALA A 224 -10.17 -44.36 10.55
N GLN A 225 -9.03 -44.96 10.86
CA GLN A 225 -8.94 -46.16 11.72
C GLN A 225 -9.07 -45.83 13.22
N THR A 226 -8.93 -44.56 13.60
CA THR A 226 -9.03 -44.10 14.98
C THR A 226 -9.84 -42.82 15.08
N GLU A 227 -10.51 -42.62 16.22
CA GLU A 227 -11.29 -41.40 16.51
C GLU A 227 -10.42 -40.13 16.49
N SER A 228 -9.17 -40.23 16.95
CA SER A 228 -8.23 -39.11 16.92
C SER A 228 -7.83 -38.70 15.49
N ALA A 229 -7.68 -39.67 14.58
CA ALA A 229 -7.45 -39.39 13.16
C ALA A 229 -8.70 -38.75 12.52
N ALA A 230 -9.88 -39.30 12.78
CA ALA A 230 -11.15 -38.75 12.30
C ALA A 230 -11.35 -37.30 12.77
N THR A 231 -11.09 -37.03 14.05
CA THR A 231 -11.20 -35.69 14.64
C THR A 231 -10.24 -34.70 13.99
N ARG A 232 -8.97 -35.09 13.77
CA ARG A 232 -7.99 -34.24 13.08
C ARG A 232 -8.41 -33.93 11.63
N ALA A 233 -8.88 -34.94 10.90
CA ALA A 233 -9.37 -34.77 9.53
C ALA A 233 -10.59 -33.83 9.48
N ARG A 234 -11.55 -34.01 10.39
CA ARG A 234 -12.72 -33.13 10.55
C ARG A 234 -12.32 -31.69 10.84
N SER A 235 -11.45 -31.45 11.83
CA SER A 235 -10.99 -30.09 12.16
C SER A 235 -10.28 -29.43 10.99
N ARG A 236 -9.47 -30.20 10.22
CA ARG A 236 -8.82 -29.67 9.02
C ARG A 236 -9.83 -29.37 7.92
N ARG A 237 -10.84 -30.22 7.72
CA ARG A 237 -11.93 -30.03 6.76
C ARG A 237 -12.71 -28.75 7.06
N ILE A 238 -13.16 -28.54 8.29
CA ILE A 238 -13.87 -27.31 8.73
C ILE A 238 -13.02 -26.07 8.46
N ARG A 239 -11.71 -26.14 8.73
CA ARG A 239 -10.80 -25.02 8.41
C ARG A 239 -10.73 -24.76 6.89
N LEU A 240 -10.67 -25.79 6.06
CA LEU A 240 -10.65 -25.66 4.60
C LEU A 240 -11.97 -25.09 4.08
N GLU A 241 -13.10 -25.51 4.63
CA GLU A 241 -14.44 -24.96 4.32
C GLU A 241 -14.49 -23.45 4.55
N SER A 242 -14.04 -22.98 5.72
CA SER A 242 -13.92 -21.54 6.00
C SER A 242 -12.99 -20.80 5.03
N LEU A 243 -11.90 -21.44 4.57
CA LEU A 243 -11.00 -20.85 3.58
C LEU A 243 -11.62 -20.81 2.18
N ILE A 244 -12.42 -21.81 1.81
CA ILE A 244 -13.16 -21.90 0.55
C ILE A 244 -14.23 -20.80 0.50
N ASP A 245 -15.03 -20.66 1.56
CA ASP A 245 -16.08 -19.63 1.67
C ASP A 245 -15.49 -18.21 1.62
N GLY A 246 -14.34 -18.01 2.26
CA GLY A 246 -13.61 -16.74 2.29
C GLY A 246 -12.71 -16.49 1.08
N ALA A 247 -12.61 -17.42 0.12
CA ALA A 247 -11.57 -17.38 -0.91
C ALA A 247 -11.69 -16.17 -1.84
N ALA A 248 -12.91 -15.90 -2.35
CA ALA A 248 -13.15 -14.81 -3.30
C ALA A 248 -12.83 -13.42 -2.72
N PRO A 249 -13.38 -12.99 -1.55
CA PRO A 249 -13.04 -11.69 -0.97
C PRO A 249 -11.57 -11.59 -0.55
N THR A 250 -10.98 -12.67 -0.05
CA THR A 250 -9.55 -12.72 0.29
C THR A 250 -8.68 -12.53 -0.95
N THR A 251 -9.03 -13.20 -2.06
CA THR A 251 -8.33 -13.09 -3.34
C THR A 251 -8.45 -11.68 -3.93
N ALA A 252 -9.66 -11.10 -3.95
CA ALA A 252 -9.90 -9.75 -4.44
C ALA A 252 -9.02 -8.71 -3.70
N LYS A 253 -8.98 -8.80 -2.37
CA LYS A 253 -8.13 -7.96 -1.52
C LYS A 253 -6.65 -8.18 -1.79
N ASN A 254 -6.21 -9.44 -1.87
CA ASN A 254 -4.80 -9.78 -2.08
C ASN A 254 -4.30 -9.35 -3.46
N LEU A 255 -5.08 -9.56 -4.53
CA LEU A 255 -4.75 -9.11 -5.88
C LEU A 255 -4.71 -7.58 -5.95
N SER A 256 -5.70 -6.89 -5.37
CA SER A 256 -5.73 -5.42 -5.35
C SER A 256 -4.51 -4.84 -4.64
N ARG A 257 -4.13 -5.42 -3.49
CA ARG A 257 -2.94 -5.03 -2.73
C ARG A 257 -1.65 -5.36 -3.49
N PHE A 258 -1.55 -6.56 -4.05
CA PHE A 258 -0.39 -6.96 -4.84
C PHE A 258 -0.18 -6.01 -6.02
N LEU A 259 -1.24 -5.68 -6.76
CA LEU A 259 -1.14 -4.84 -7.95
C LEU A 259 -0.83 -3.37 -7.63
N SER A 260 -1.29 -2.84 -6.48
CA SER A 260 -0.88 -1.52 -6.02
C SER A 260 0.58 -1.50 -5.55
N GLU A 261 1.10 -2.64 -5.07
CA GLU A 261 2.48 -2.86 -4.62
C GLU A 261 3.44 -3.41 -5.67
N ALA A 262 2.94 -3.77 -6.85
CA ALA A 262 3.72 -4.46 -7.85
C ALA A 262 4.86 -3.58 -8.36
N MET A 263 6.07 -4.12 -8.28
CA MET A 263 7.25 -3.58 -8.96
C MET A 263 7.04 -3.59 -10.47
N ASN A 264 7.62 -2.62 -11.17
CA ASN A 264 7.70 -2.67 -12.62
C ASN A 264 8.61 -3.85 -13.07
N VAL A 265 8.57 -4.19 -14.36
CA VAL A 265 9.34 -5.35 -14.88
C VAL A 265 10.86 -5.24 -14.67
N ARG A 266 11.42 -4.02 -14.72
CA ARG A 266 12.86 -3.77 -14.55
C ARG A 266 13.27 -3.93 -13.08
N GLN A 267 12.50 -3.33 -12.18
CA GLN A 267 12.65 -3.49 -10.73
C GLN A 267 12.53 -4.96 -10.32
N TRP A 268 11.53 -5.69 -10.84
CA TRP A 268 11.38 -7.11 -10.56
C TRP A 268 12.58 -7.92 -11.06
N ARG A 269 13.07 -7.64 -12.28
CA ARG A 269 14.28 -8.29 -12.82
C ARG A 269 15.50 -8.04 -11.95
N LEU A 270 15.71 -6.80 -11.50
CA LEU A 270 16.80 -6.46 -10.58
C LEU A 270 16.63 -7.18 -9.24
N MET A 271 15.42 -7.23 -8.67
CA MET A 271 15.15 -7.96 -7.43
C MET A 271 15.38 -9.47 -7.55
N VAL A 272 15.04 -10.08 -8.69
CA VAL A 272 15.36 -11.50 -8.95
C VAL A 272 16.86 -11.71 -9.00
N ALA A 273 17.60 -10.84 -9.70
CA ALA A 273 19.05 -10.92 -9.76
C ALA A 273 19.68 -10.79 -8.36
N LEU A 274 19.25 -9.79 -7.57
CA LEU A 274 19.70 -9.60 -6.19
C LEU A 274 19.36 -10.80 -5.30
N ALA A 275 18.15 -11.35 -5.40
CA ALA A 275 17.74 -12.51 -4.61
C ALA A 275 18.57 -13.76 -4.95
N ASN A 276 18.91 -13.94 -6.24
CA ASN A 276 19.76 -15.03 -6.70
C ASN A 276 21.24 -14.83 -6.33
N ALA A 277 21.70 -13.59 -6.15
CA ALA A 277 23.04 -13.31 -5.65
C ALA A 277 23.17 -13.42 -4.11
N GLY A 278 22.04 -13.47 -3.40
CA GLY A 278 22.03 -13.59 -1.94
C GLY A 278 22.68 -12.38 -1.24
N LEU A 279 23.34 -12.62 -0.10
CA LEU A 279 24.03 -11.56 0.65
C LEU A 279 25.29 -11.07 -0.05
N ASP A 280 25.85 -11.82 -0.98
CA ASP A 280 27.02 -11.39 -1.75
C ASP A 280 26.68 -10.20 -2.63
N GLY A 281 25.41 -10.14 -3.08
CA GLY A 281 24.89 -9.04 -3.86
C GLY A 281 25.51 -8.98 -5.25
N ILE A 282 25.25 -7.87 -5.93
CA ILE A 282 25.75 -7.61 -7.27
C ILE A 282 26.58 -6.33 -7.19
N ALA A 283 27.76 -6.33 -7.81
CA ALA A 283 28.56 -5.12 -7.94
C ALA A 283 27.70 -3.98 -8.52
N LEU A 284 27.74 -2.79 -7.90
CA LEU A 284 26.87 -1.68 -8.25
C LEU A 284 26.99 -1.29 -9.74
N SER A 285 28.21 -1.33 -10.27
CA SER A 285 28.51 -1.12 -11.71
C SER A 285 27.81 -2.11 -12.64
N SER A 286 27.47 -3.31 -12.15
CA SER A 286 26.80 -4.36 -12.92
C SER A 286 25.27 -4.32 -12.83
N THR A 287 24.71 -3.50 -11.93
CA THR A 287 23.24 -3.40 -11.75
C THR A 287 22.54 -2.83 -13.00
N SER A 288 23.23 -1.98 -13.76
CA SER A 288 22.78 -1.37 -15.02
C SER A 288 22.37 -2.40 -16.09
N ARG A 289 22.91 -3.63 -16.02
CA ARG A 289 22.53 -4.75 -16.90
C ARG A 289 21.08 -5.18 -16.71
N TYR A 290 20.52 -4.94 -15.52
CA TYR A 290 19.18 -5.39 -15.15
C TYR A 290 18.17 -4.25 -15.14
N ALA A 291 18.56 -3.09 -14.59
CA ALA A 291 17.72 -1.91 -14.49
C ALA A 291 18.56 -0.61 -14.38
N PRO A 292 18.02 0.55 -14.78
CA PRO A 292 18.63 1.85 -14.50
C PRO A 292 18.88 2.09 -13.01
N SER A 293 19.82 2.99 -12.68
CA SER A 293 20.14 3.36 -11.29
C SER A 293 18.94 3.91 -10.53
N GLU A 294 18.02 4.60 -11.20
CA GLU A 294 16.76 5.08 -10.63
C GLU A 294 15.93 3.94 -10.02
N ASP A 295 15.81 2.80 -10.72
CA ASP A 295 15.04 1.65 -10.23
C ASP A 295 15.68 1.06 -8.96
N LEU A 296 17.01 1.07 -8.82
CA LEU A 296 17.69 0.67 -7.58
C LEU A 296 17.37 1.63 -6.42
N THR A 297 17.40 2.94 -6.67
CA THR A 297 17.01 3.95 -5.69
C THR A 297 15.58 3.72 -5.19
N VAL A 298 14.64 3.38 -6.08
CA VAL A 298 13.26 3.02 -5.69
C VAL A 298 13.24 1.79 -4.79
N LEU A 299 14.00 0.75 -5.11
CA LEU A 299 14.11 -0.44 -4.27
C LEU A 299 14.73 -0.15 -2.90
N GLN A 300 15.68 0.78 -2.82
CA GLN A 300 16.25 1.25 -1.55
C GLN A 300 15.22 2.03 -0.71
N ILE A 301 14.46 2.94 -1.33
CA ILE A 301 13.38 3.68 -0.66
C ILE A 301 12.34 2.71 -0.09
N ARG A 302 12.02 1.64 -0.83
CA ARG A 302 11.10 0.58 -0.38
C ARG A 302 11.73 -0.41 0.61
N GLN A 303 12.99 -0.21 0.96
CA GLN A 303 13.76 -1.09 1.83
C GLN A 303 13.80 -2.54 1.32
N TYR A 304 13.83 -2.75 0.01
CA TYR A 304 13.97 -4.07 -0.62
C TYR A 304 15.43 -4.38 -0.98
N ALA A 305 16.22 -3.34 -1.23
CA ALA A 305 17.64 -3.43 -1.48
C ALA A 305 18.39 -2.42 -0.61
N THR A 306 19.66 -2.69 -0.36
CA THR A 306 20.60 -1.75 0.25
C THR A 306 21.91 -1.80 -0.53
N VAL A 307 22.74 -0.78 -0.33
CA VAL A 307 24.06 -0.68 -0.96
C VAL A 307 25.10 -0.73 0.15
N LEU A 308 26.06 -1.65 0.03
CA LEU A 308 27.11 -1.90 1.01
C LEU A 308 28.48 -1.75 0.35
N GLN A 309 29.44 -1.19 1.08
CA GLN A 309 30.83 -1.16 0.66
C GLN A 309 31.57 -2.38 1.21
N ARG A 310 32.33 -3.06 0.34
CA ARG A 310 33.17 -4.22 0.68
C ARG A 310 34.53 -4.06 0.02
N GLY A 311 35.52 -3.64 0.79
CA GLY A 311 36.80 -3.17 0.24
C GLY A 311 36.59 -1.95 -0.65
N ASP A 312 37.19 -1.97 -1.83
CA ASP A 312 37.13 -0.87 -2.81
C ASP A 312 35.90 -0.91 -3.72
N GLN A 313 35.00 -1.88 -3.51
CA GLN A 313 33.84 -2.09 -4.35
C GLN A 313 32.53 -1.90 -3.59
N THR A 314 31.55 -1.36 -4.30
CA THR A 314 30.20 -1.16 -3.80
C THR A 314 29.27 -2.22 -4.37
N TYR A 315 28.45 -2.84 -3.52
CA TYR A 315 27.54 -3.93 -3.86
C TYR A 315 26.11 -3.55 -3.53
N ALA A 316 25.18 -3.82 -4.42
CA ALA A 316 23.75 -3.83 -4.12
C ALA A 316 23.37 -5.22 -3.59
N THR A 317 22.74 -5.28 -2.42
CA THR A 317 22.30 -6.52 -1.77
C THR A 317 20.82 -6.45 -1.44
N PRO A 318 20.05 -7.55 -1.56
CA PRO A 318 18.67 -7.57 -1.10
C PRO A 318 18.64 -7.43 0.44
N THR A 319 17.62 -6.74 0.95
CA THR A 319 17.33 -6.75 2.40
C THR A 319 16.49 -7.99 2.75
N GLU A 320 16.32 -8.28 4.04
CA GLU A 320 15.40 -9.33 4.50
C GLU A 320 13.97 -9.08 4.00
N ASN A 321 13.49 -7.82 4.07
CA ASN A 321 12.18 -7.44 3.56
C ASN A 321 12.05 -7.65 2.03
N GLY A 322 13.10 -7.35 1.27
CA GLY A 322 13.17 -7.63 -0.16
C GLY A 322 13.06 -9.13 -0.45
N LEU A 323 13.80 -9.96 0.27
CA LEU A 323 13.75 -11.42 0.12
C LEU A 323 12.39 -12.02 0.49
N ILE A 324 11.80 -11.58 1.60
CA ILE A 324 10.44 -11.97 2.01
C ILE A 324 9.44 -11.58 0.92
N THR A 325 9.56 -10.37 0.37
CA THR A 325 8.69 -9.88 -0.71
C THR A 325 8.81 -10.75 -1.96
N VAL A 326 10.04 -11.08 -2.38
CA VAL A 326 10.31 -11.97 -3.52
C VAL A 326 9.68 -13.35 -3.27
N ARG A 327 9.96 -13.98 -2.12
CA ARG A 327 9.42 -15.30 -1.76
C ARG A 327 7.90 -15.34 -1.75
N ASN A 328 7.26 -14.31 -1.19
CA ASN A 328 5.81 -14.30 -1.04
C ASN A 328 5.08 -14.00 -2.36
N ASN A 329 5.76 -13.39 -3.34
CA ASN A 329 5.09 -12.88 -4.55
C ASN A 329 5.68 -13.39 -5.87
N TYR A 330 6.75 -14.20 -5.89
CA TYR A 330 7.39 -14.61 -7.15
C TYR A 330 6.43 -15.32 -8.11
N ALA A 331 5.51 -16.15 -7.59
CA ALA A 331 4.51 -16.81 -8.42
C ALA A 331 3.61 -15.81 -9.14
N ARG A 332 3.12 -14.78 -8.43
CA ARG A 332 2.31 -13.69 -9.01
C ARG A 332 3.10 -12.85 -9.99
N TYR A 333 4.35 -12.52 -9.67
CA TYR A 333 5.22 -11.81 -10.61
C TYR A 333 5.56 -12.63 -11.85
N GLY A 334 5.68 -13.95 -11.76
CA GLY A 334 5.84 -14.82 -12.93
C GLY A 334 4.62 -14.77 -13.86
N ARG A 335 3.41 -14.62 -13.30
CA ARG A 335 2.20 -14.37 -14.09
C ARG A 335 2.16 -12.95 -14.65
N LEU A 336 2.62 -11.95 -13.91
CA LEU A 336 2.67 -10.56 -14.37
C LEU A 336 3.70 -10.39 -15.50
N TYR A 337 4.90 -10.94 -15.32
CA TYR A 337 6.10 -10.79 -16.14
C TYR A 337 6.69 -12.16 -16.54
N PRO A 338 6.08 -12.86 -17.52
CA PRO A 338 6.42 -14.25 -17.84
C PRO A 338 7.79 -14.41 -18.50
N ARG A 339 8.39 -13.30 -18.94
CA ARG A 339 9.72 -13.25 -19.57
C ARG A 339 10.85 -13.05 -18.56
N VAL A 340 10.53 -12.81 -17.28
CA VAL A 340 11.54 -12.71 -16.22
C VAL A 340 11.62 -14.08 -15.54
N PRO A 341 12.82 -14.68 -15.41
CA PRO A 341 12.97 -15.99 -14.79
C PRO A 341 12.51 -15.96 -13.33
N ALA A 342 12.06 -17.11 -12.83
CA ALA A 342 11.77 -17.27 -11.41
C ALA A 342 13.07 -17.18 -10.58
N PRO A 343 13.02 -16.62 -9.36
CA PRO A 343 14.17 -16.64 -8.47
C PRO A 343 14.47 -18.08 -8.02
N THR A 344 15.75 -18.44 -7.89
CA THR A 344 16.17 -19.79 -7.46
C THR A 344 15.96 -20.00 -5.96
N LEU A 345 15.96 -18.91 -5.16
CA LEU A 345 15.76 -18.90 -3.71
C LEU A 345 16.73 -19.79 -2.90
N SER A 346 17.80 -20.32 -3.50
CA SER A 346 18.80 -21.18 -2.83
C SER A 346 19.42 -20.48 -1.63
N HIS A 347 19.87 -19.24 -1.81
CA HIS A 347 20.55 -18.48 -0.78
C HIS A 347 19.64 -17.99 0.35
N TYR A 348 18.32 -17.93 0.15
CA TYR A 348 17.38 -17.54 1.22
C TYR A 348 17.41 -18.54 2.38
N TRP A 349 17.44 -19.84 2.08
CA TRP A 349 17.45 -20.89 3.09
C TRP A 349 18.80 -21.01 3.79
N GLU A 350 19.89 -20.83 3.05
CA GLU A 350 21.25 -20.78 3.61
C GLU A 350 21.41 -19.62 4.61
N GLN A 351 20.85 -18.45 4.29
CA GLN A 351 20.91 -17.28 5.16
C GLN A 351 20.18 -17.48 6.50
N ARG A 352 19.02 -18.13 6.49
CA ARG A 352 18.29 -18.42 7.74
C ARG A 352 18.97 -19.48 8.60
N ARG A 353 19.78 -20.35 8.01
CA ARG A 353 20.53 -21.39 8.73
C ARG A 353 21.79 -20.83 9.39
N ARG A 354 22.33 -19.72 8.89
CA ARG A 354 23.44 -19.05 9.57
C ARG A 354 22.88 -18.36 10.82
N PRO A 355 23.37 -18.67 12.03
CA PRO A 355 23.01 -17.89 13.21
C PRO A 355 23.34 -16.45 12.89
N SER A 356 22.36 -15.56 13.08
CA SER A 356 22.47 -14.14 12.81
C SER A 356 23.81 -13.65 13.34
N ILE A 357 24.77 -13.44 12.43
CA ILE A 357 25.99 -12.74 12.76
C ILE A 357 25.48 -11.39 13.22
N VAL A 358 25.55 -11.18 14.53
CA VAL A 358 25.18 -9.93 15.19
C VAL A 358 25.81 -8.85 14.34
N MET A 359 24.98 -8.12 13.59
CA MET A 359 25.44 -6.91 12.92
C MET A 359 25.95 -6.04 14.05
N ARG A 360 27.27 -6.06 14.26
CA ARG A 360 27.99 -5.13 15.10
C ARG A 360 27.61 -3.78 14.52
N ARG A 361 26.60 -3.14 15.13
CA ARG A 361 26.28 -1.73 14.87
C ARG A 361 27.62 -1.02 14.92
N ALA A 362 28.00 -0.39 13.81
CA ALA A 362 29.17 0.48 13.77
C ALA A 362 29.10 1.36 15.02
N GLY A 363 30.14 1.25 15.86
CA GLY A 363 30.19 1.88 17.17
C GLY A 363 29.83 3.35 17.03
N ARG A 364 28.88 3.79 17.84
CA ARG A 364 28.61 5.21 18.05
C ARG A 364 29.96 5.84 18.45
N PRO A 365 30.50 6.84 17.72
CA PRO A 365 31.73 7.49 18.12
C PRO A 365 31.55 8.03 19.54
N ALA A 366 32.54 7.80 20.39
CA ALA A 366 32.51 8.27 21.77
C ALA A 366 32.32 9.79 21.78
N PRO A 367 31.50 10.35 22.69
CA PRO A 367 31.43 11.79 22.83
C PRO A 367 32.81 12.31 23.24
N GLU A 368 33.38 13.20 22.43
CA GLU A 368 34.55 13.98 22.82
C GLU A 368 34.17 14.84 24.02
N THR A 369 34.79 14.53 25.17
CA THR A 369 34.77 15.38 26.35
C THR A 369 35.69 16.56 26.09
N THR A 370 35.11 17.74 25.88
CA THR A 370 35.76 19.05 26.09
C THR A 370 35.18 19.70 27.32
#